data_AF-A0A2X3VN18-F1
#
_entry.id   AF-A0A2X3VN18-F1
#
_cell.length_a   1.000
_cell.length_b   1.000
_cell.length_c   1.000
_cell.angle_alpha   90.00
_cell.angle_beta   90.00
_cell.angle_gamma   90.00
#
_symmetry.space_group_name_H-M   'P 1'
#
loop_
_entity.id
_entity.type
_entity.pdbx_description
1 polymer ?
#
loop_
_entity_poly.entity_id
_entity_poly.type
_entity_poly.pdbx_seq_one_letter_code
_entity_poly.pdbx_strand_id
1 'polypeptide(L)'
;MKIYITDKEHVYTYVITSVETVTPDRTDLIEDTEGVTEITLVTCEDAAATNRTIVKGTLEGSVEYDKAPKEVLESFSKSYNQMQI
;
A
#
# COMPACT_ATOMS: atom_id res chain seq x y z
N MET A 1 -3.66 4.33 -10.11
CA MET A 1 -4.23 4.36 -8.74
C MET A 1 -3.11 4.69 -7.77
N LYS A 2 -3.41 5.39 -6.67
CA LYS A 2 -2.42 5.83 -5.68
C LYS A 2 -2.61 5.12 -4.34
N ILE A 3 -1.50 4.85 -3.65
CA ILE A 3 -1.46 4.43 -2.25
C ILE A 3 -0.79 5.56 -1.47
N TYR A 4 -1.41 5.97 -0.36
CA TYR A 4 -0.86 6.99 0.53
C TYR A 4 -0.51 6.34 1.86
N ILE A 5 0.72 6.55 2.33
CA ILE A 5 1.15 6.18 3.68
C ILE A 5 1.68 7.42 4.39
N THR A 6 1.61 7.42 5.72
CA THR A 6 2.09 8.53 6.54
C THR A 6 2.71 8.03 7.83
N ASP A 7 3.78 8.68 8.24
CA ASP A 7 4.42 8.55 9.56
C ASP A 7 4.01 9.67 10.52
N LYS A 8 3.02 10.50 10.11
CA LYS A 8 2.51 11.73 10.75
C LYS A 8 3.38 12.98 10.54
N GLU A 9 4.58 12.86 10.01
CA GLU A 9 5.41 14.01 9.61
C GLU A 9 5.30 14.26 8.10
N HIS A 10 5.28 13.20 7.31
CA HIS A 10 5.18 13.22 5.86
C HIS A 10 4.03 12.34 5.36
N VAL A 11 3.57 12.64 4.15
CA VAL A 11 2.74 11.77 3.34
C VAL A 11 3.55 11.31 2.13
N TYR A 12 3.64 10.00 1.97
CA TYR A 12 4.32 9.35 0.85
C TYR A 12 3.28 8.84 -0.13
N THR A 13 3.45 9.16 -1.40
CA THR A 13 2.55 8.75 -2.48
C THR A 13 3.22 7.70 -3.33
N TYR A 14 2.57 6.54 -3.47
CA TYR A 14 3.00 5.46 -4.35
C TYR A 14 1.99 5.31 -5.49
N VAL A 15 2.47 5.01 -6.69
CA VAL A 15 1.64 4.68 -7.84
C VAL A 15 1.65 3.17 -8.03
N ILE A 16 0.46 2.55 -8.05
CA ILE A 16 0.32 1.10 -8.25
C ILE A 16 0.84 0.73 -9.65
N THR A 17 1.73 -0.26 -9.69
CA THR A 17 2.38 -0.77 -10.91
C THR A 17 1.89 -2.15 -11.29
N SER A 18 1.49 -2.99 -10.33
CA SER A 18 0.91 -4.31 -10.62
C SER A 18 -0.08 -4.77 -9.56
N VAL A 19 -0.96 -5.68 -9.98
CA VAL A 19 -1.86 -6.47 -9.12
C VAL A 19 -1.85 -7.90 -9.64
N GLU A 20 -1.51 -8.85 -8.79
CA GLU A 20 -1.38 -10.27 -9.17
C GLU A 20 -1.89 -11.21 -8.07
N THR A 21 -2.33 -12.40 -8.47
CA THR A 21 -2.66 -13.51 -7.56
C THR A 21 -1.54 -14.54 -7.61
N VAL A 22 -1.02 -14.92 -6.45
CA VAL A 22 0.12 -15.86 -6.32
C VAL A 22 -0.14 -16.91 -5.26
N THR A 23 0.61 -18.00 -5.32
CA THR A 23 0.61 -19.01 -4.26
C THR A 23 1.34 -18.51 -3.01
N PRO A 24 1.02 -19.02 -1.79
CA PRO A 24 1.54 -18.48 -0.54
C PRO A 24 3.04 -18.67 -0.31
N ASP A 25 3.69 -19.54 -1.09
CA ASP A 25 5.14 -19.82 -1.05
C ASP A 25 5.98 -18.76 -1.77
N ARG A 26 5.36 -17.80 -2.48
CA ARG A 26 6.03 -16.67 -3.14
C ARG A 26 6.44 -15.58 -2.14
N THR A 27 7.33 -15.93 -1.21
CA THR A 27 7.87 -14.99 -0.20
C THR A 27 8.82 -13.96 -0.79
N ASP A 28 9.37 -14.23 -1.98
CA ASP A 28 10.28 -13.34 -2.71
C ASP A 28 9.63 -11.99 -3.08
N LEU A 29 8.30 -11.90 -3.13
CA LEU A 29 7.61 -10.69 -3.59
C LEU A 29 7.66 -9.51 -2.60
N ILE A 30 8.03 -9.77 -1.34
CA ILE A 30 8.25 -8.73 -0.32
C ILE A 30 9.74 -8.40 -0.14
N GLU A 31 10.64 -9.09 -0.85
CA GLU A 31 12.06 -8.75 -0.84
C GLU A 31 12.30 -7.44 -1.59
N ASP A 32 13.30 -6.68 -1.13
CA ASP A 32 13.64 -5.39 -1.71
C ASP A 32 14.24 -5.55 -3.12
N THR A 33 13.82 -4.69 -4.04
CA THR A 33 14.48 -4.53 -5.34
C THR A 33 15.51 -3.40 -5.27
N GLU A 34 16.78 -3.69 -5.60
CA GLU A 34 17.86 -2.70 -5.54
C GLU A 34 17.54 -1.45 -6.36
N GLY A 35 17.67 -0.28 -5.73
CA GLY A 35 17.42 1.03 -6.36
C GLY A 35 15.95 1.40 -6.53
N VAL A 36 15.01 0.58 -6.05
CA VAL A 36 13.57 0.86 -6.13
C VAL A 36 13.02 1.14 -4.74
N THR A 37 12.29 2.25 -4.59
CA THR A 37 11.46 2.47 -3.41
C THR A 37 10.04 2.03 -3.73
N GLU A 38 9.64 0.86 -3.22
CA GLU A 38 8.36 0.23 -3.51
C GLU A 38 7.47 0.05 -2.26
N ILE A 39 6.20 -0.25 -2.50
CA ILE A 39 5.24 -0.70 -1.50
C ILE A 39 4.59 -1.98 -2.01
N THR A 40 4.51 -2.99 -1.14
CA THR A 40 3.83 -4.26 -1.41
C THR A 40 2.73 -4.46 -0.38
N LEU A 41 1.47 -4.54 -0.82
CA LEU A 41 0.32 -4.90 0.03
C LEU A 41 -0.09 -6.35 -0.25
N VAL A 42 -0.34 -7.11 0.82
CA VAL A 42 -0.63 -8.55 0.74
C VAL A 42 -1.91 -8.86 1.49
N THR A 43 -2.82 -9.61 0.86
CA THR A 43 -3.99 -10.20 1.52
C THR A 43 -4.26 -11.61 0.98
N CYS A 44 -5.03 -12.42 1.69
CA CYS A 44 -5.56 -13.67 1.16
C CYS A 44 -6.55 -13.39 0.02
N GLU A 45 -6.55 -14.23 -1.02
CA GLU A 45 -7.57 -14.21 -2.07
C GLU A 45 -8.90 -14.83 -1.57
N ASP A 46 -8.79 -15.86 -0.74
CA ASP A 46 -9.92 -16.63 -0.23
C ASP A 46 -9.77 -16.95 1.27
N ALA A 47 -10.87 -17.37 1.91
CA ALA A 47 -10.89 -17.68 3.34
C ALA A 47 -10.09 -18.93 3.73
N ALA A 48 -9.82 -19.84 2.80
CA ALA A 48 -8.95 -20.99 2.98
C ALA A 48 -7.46 -20.63 2.76
N ALA A 49 -7.17 -19.36 2.42
CA ALA A 49 -5.84 -18.82 2.20
C ALA A 49 -5.03 -19.59 1.14
N THR A 50 -5.68 -20.11 0.10
CA THR A 50 -5.00 -20.91 -0.94
C THR A 50 -4.10 -20.07 -1.84
N ASN A 51 -4.43 -18.79 -2.03
CA ASN A 51 -3.60 -17.81 -2.74
C ASN A 51 -3.50 -16.48 -1.96
N ARG A 52 -2.67 -15.58 -2.49
CA ARG A 52 -2.51 -14.20 -2.04
C ARG A 52 -2.77 -13.24 -3.18
N THR A 53 -3.49 -12.16 -2.92
CA THR A 53 -3.50 -10.98 -3.77
C THR A 53 -2.35 -10.08 -3.36
N ILE A 54 -1.50 -9.74 -4.33
CA ILE A 54 -0.34 -8.86 -4.18
C ILE A 54 -0.62 -7.59 -4.97
N VAL A 55 -0.44 -6.43 -4.32
CA VAL A 55 -0.47 -5.12 -4.97
C VAL A 55 0.88 -4.47 -4.79
N LYS A 56 1.57 -4.17 -5.90
CA LYS A 56 2.84 -3.43 -5.88
C LYS A 56 2.66 -1.99 -6.38
N GLY A 57 3.47 -1.09 -5.85
CA GLY A 57 3.58 0.27 -6.36
C GLY A 57 4.95 0.88 -6.09
N THR A 58 5.31 1.90 -6.86
CA THR A 58 6.59 2.62 -6.72
C THR A 58 6.36 4.02 -6.16
N LEU A 59 7.30 4.51 -5.36
CA LEU A 59 7.24 5.85 -4.78
C LEU A 59 7.23 6.92 -5.89
N GLU A 60 6.22 7.75 -5.91
CA GLU A 60 6.12 8.95 -6.76
C GLU A 60 6.78 10.15 -6.07
N GLY A 61 6.65 10.25 -4.75
CA GLY A 61 7.29 11.29 -3.94
C GLY A 61 6.68 11.44 -2.55
N SER A 62 7.16 12.43 -1.81
CA SER A 62 6.69 12.75 -0.45
C SER A 62 6.55 14.25 -0.24
N VAL A 63 5.62 14.62 0.64
CA VAL A 63 5.41 16.00 1.12
C VAL A 63 5.25 16.00 2.63
N GLU A 64 5.57 17.11 3.29
CA GLU A 64 5.20 17.31 4.71
C GLU A 64 3.68 17.17 4.88
N TYR A 65 3.25 16.61 6.00
CA TYR A 65 1.85 16.25 6.23
C TYR A 65 0.92 17.47 6.11
N ASP A 66 1.29 18.61 6.69
CA ASP A 66 0.50 19.85 6.65
C ASP A 66 0.43 20.50 5.25
N LYS A 67 1.35 20.12 4.34
CA LYS A 67 1.41 20.56 2.94
C LYS A 67 0.72 19.57 1.99
N ALA A 68 0.26 18.42 2.48
CA ALA A 68 -0.43 17.44 1.64
C ALA A 68 -1.76 18.00 1.09
N PRO A 69 -2.19 17.60 -0.13
CA PRO A 69 -3.46 18.02 -0.68
C PRO A 69 -4.63 17.67 0.26
N LYS A 70 -5.62 18.57 0.35
CA LYS A 70 -6.78 18.37 1.26
C LYS A 70 -7.49 17.03 1.04
N GLU A 71 -7.68 16.62 -0.21
CA GLU A 71 -8.30 15.33 -0.54
C GLU A 71 -7.52 14.12 0.03
N VAL A 72 -6.19 14.22 0.07
CA VAL A 72 -5.32 13.19 0.67
C VAL A 72 -5.46 13.19 2.19
N LEU A 73 -5.46 14.36 2.83
CA LEU A 73 -5.67 14.49 4.28
C LEU A 73 -7.06 14.02 4.73
N GLU A 74 -8.07 14.28 3.92
CA GLU A 74 -9.43 13.78 4.13
C GLU A 74 -9.47 12.25 4.09
N SER A 75 -8.65 11.60 3.26
CA SER A 75 -8.58 10.14 3.22
C SER A 75 -8.12 9.52 4.54
N PHE A 76 -7.16 10.15 5.23
CA PHE A 76 -6.67 9.73 6.55
C PHE A 76 -7.59 10.11 7.71
N SER A 77 -8.48 11.08 7.50
CA SER A 77 -9.43 11.55 8.52
C SER A 77 -10.72 10.73 8.57
N LYS A 78 -10.93 9.81 7.64
CA LYS A 78 -12.05 8.87 7.66
C LYS A 78 -11.86 7.86 8.80
N SER A 79 -12.97 7.44 9.41
CA SER A 79 -12.96 6.31 10.34
C SER A 79 -12.36 5.07 9.66
N TYR A 80 -11.53 4.33 10.40
CA TYR A 80 -10.91 3.13 9.87
C TYR A 80 -11.96 2.11 9.42
N ASN A 81 -11.67 1.45 8.30
CA ASN A 81 -12.48 0.37 7.71
C ASN A 81 -12.27 -0.97 8.45
N GLN A 82 -12.36 -0.94 9.77
CA GLN A 82 -12.26 -2.12 10.62
C GLN A 82 -13.59 -2.89 10.65
N MET A 83 -13.54 -4.17 11.02
CA MET A 83 -14.77 -4.90 11.36
C MET A 83 -15.44 -4.21 12.54
N GLN A 84 -16.67 -3.73 12.34
CA GLN A 84 -17.50 -3.19 13.41
C GLN A 84 -18.14 -4.38 14.14
N ILE A 85 -17.83 -4.52 15.43
CA ILE A 85 -18.39 -5.54 16.33
C ILE A 85 -19.33 -4.86 17.31
#